data_AF-A0A966SBS6-F1
#
_entry.id   AF-A0A966SBS6-F1
#
_cell.length_a   1.000
_cell.length_b   1.000
_cell.length_c   1.000
_cell.angle_alpha   90.00
_cell.angle_beta   90.00
_cell.angle_gamma   90.00
#
_symmetry.space_group_name_H-M   'P 1'
#
loop_
_entity.id
_entity.type
_entity.pdbx_description
1 polymer ?
#
loop_
_entity_poly.entity_id
_entity_poly.type
_entity_poly.pdbx_seq_one_letter_code
_entity_poly.pdbx_strand_id
1 'polypeptide(L)'
;MTYSKNLTEKRDAALAAADAVVAAAADAKRELTTEEDAQIAQTLDVVRDLDEQIRRHKELEERAAAAAESRKAAGVEAAVTTVKSEPRTYSPQSSNSFIADAFRAQFSNDFSAQERLARHMREEQVERRDVTSSNFAGLIVPQFLTDLAAPFARAGRPVADRARRHALPDAGLTISISKVTTGSAVASQTEGAAVQETNIDDTKLDISVVTVAGQQNVSRQAIERGTNVDTLVMADLMAAYHTDIDNLLVAELFSSAGQAVTYTDASPTVAELYPKLADAVQKVQTTFYAGPNAIIMHPRRLAFILAAVDGQNRPVAVPSPYGVNPVATGAGSPQYGNSGYSIMGLPVITDANVATNKGSGTNQDTIYVGNLQELHLWEQGNGDPMMLRFEQPKAAELDITMIVYGYSACTANRYPNAWAQINGTGLVTPTF
;
A
#
# COMPACT_ATOMS: atom_id res chain seq x y z
N MET A 1 -11.43 40.06 -20.88
CA MET A 1 -12.85 39.64 -20.97
C MET A 1 -13.39 39.57 -19.56
N THR A 2 -14.57 40.13 -19.30
CA THR A 2 -15.20 40.07 -17.97
C THR A 2 -15.67 38.65 -17.68
N TYR A 3 -15.63 38.24 -16.42
CA TYR A 3 -15.98 36.88 -16.02
C TYR A 3 -17.47 36.58 -16.31
N SER A 4 -18.32 37.61 -16.22
CA SER A 4 -19.73 37.59 -16.65
C SER A 4 -19.91 37.18 -18.12
N LYS A 5 -18.98 37.58 -19.03
CA LYS A 5 -19.07 37.29 -20.46
C LYS A 5 -18.78 35.81 -20.78
N ASN A 6 -17.82 35.22 -20.07
CA ASN A 6 -17.51 33.80 -20.22
C ASN A 6 -18.65 32.91 -19.71
N LEU A 7 -19.39 33.35 -18.68
CA LEU A 7 -20.55 32.62 -18.17
C LEU A 7 -21.75 32.70 -19.13
N THR A 8 -21.97 33.85 -19.77
CA THR A 8 -23.01 33.98 -20.81
C THR A 8 -22.74 33.08 -22.02
N GLU A 9 -21.48 32.99 -22.46
CA GLU A 9 -21.11 32.11 -23.59
C GLU A 9 -21.36 30.62 -23.27
N LYS A 10 -21.10 30.20 -22.02
CA LYS A 10 -21.40 28.83 -21.56
C LYS A 10 -22.90 28.54 -21.47
N ARG A 11 -23.69 29.51 -21.01
CA ARG A 11 -25.15 29.40 -20.95
C ARG A 11 -25.76 29.24 -22.35
N ASP A 12 -25.33 30.07 -23.29
CA ASP A 12 -25.84 30.03 -24.66
C ASP A 12 -25.46 28.72 -25.37
N ALA A 13 -24.27 28.18 -25.09
CA ALA A 13 -23.86 26.86 -25.58
C ALA A 13 -24.73 25.72 -24.99
N ALA A 14 -25.11 25.80 -23.72
CA ALA A 14 -25.97 24.80 -23.08
C ALA A 14 -27.41 24.85 -23.61
N LEU A 15 -27.96 26.04 -23.85
CA LEU A 15 -29.27 26.20 -24.50
C LEU A 15 -29.28 25.67 -25.93
N ALA A 16 -28.23 25.96 -26.70
CA ALA A 16 -28.09 25.44 -28.06
C ALA A 16 -28.01 23.90 -28.10
N ALA A 17 -27.42 23.27 -27.08
CA ALA A 17 -27.38 21.82 -26.96
C ALA A 17 -28.77 21.22 -26.66
N ALA A 18 -29.59 21.86 -25.82
CA ALA A 18 -30.96 21.44 -25.56
C ALA A 18 -31.86 21.59 -26.80
N ASP A 19 -31.75 22.72 -27.51
CA ASP A 19 -32.51 22.97 -28.75
C ASP A 19 -32.16 21.97 -29.86
N ALA A 20 -30.90 21.54 -29.93
CA ALA A 20 -30.46 20.54 -30.91
C ALA A 20 -31.12 19.16 -30.68
N VAL A 21 -31.34 18.75 -29.43
CA VAL A 21 -32.03 17.50 -29.09
C VAL A 21 -33.50 17.56 -29.50
N VAL A 22 -34.16 18.70 -29.24
CA VAL A 22 -35.56 18.93 -29.64
C VAL A 22 -35.71 18.98 -31.16
N ALA A 23 -34.80 19.66 -31.85
CA ALA A 23 -34.79 19.74 -33.32
C ALA A 23 -34.60 18.35 -33.96
N ALA A 24 -33.69 17.53 -33.42
CA ALA A 24 -33.47 16.17 -33.92
C ALA A 24 -34.70 15.26 -33.78
N ALA A 25 -35.44 15.39 -32.68
CA ALA A 25 -36.69 14.64 -32.49
C ALA A 25 -37.81 15.14 -33.43
N ALA A 26 -37.90 16.45 -33.66
CA ALA A 26 -38.86 17.06 -34.58
C ALA A 26 -38.61 16.66 -36.05
N ASP A 27 -37.34 16.65 -36.49
CA ASP A 27 -36.95 16.22 -37.84
C ASP A 27 -37.28 14.75 -38.09
N ALA A 28 -37.19 13.91 -37.06
CA ALA A 28 -37.55 12.50 -37.10
C ALA A 28 -39.07 12.23 -36.94
N LYS A 29 -39.90 13.27 -36.74
CA LYS A 29 -41.37 13.18 -36.51
C LYS A 29 -41.76 12.17 -35.43
N ARG A 30 -40.96 12.09 -34.36
CA ARG A 30 -41.19 11.19 -33.21
C ARG A 30 -41.38 11.99 -31.93
N GLU A 31 -42.04 11.39 -30.95
CA GLU A 31 -42.05 11.93 -29.58
C GLU A 31 -40.67 11.78 -28.94
N LEU A 32 -40.39 12.62 -27.94
CA LEU A 32 -39.17 12.51 -27.15
C LEU A 32 -39.17 11.18 -26.39
N THR A 33 -38.00 10.56 -26.32
CA THR A 33 -37.83 9.40 -25.45
C THR A 33 -37.67 9.86 -24.01
N THR A 34 -37.94 8.97 -23.05
CA THR A 34 -37.76 9.26 -21.61
C THR A 34 -36.32 9.65 -21.25
N GLU A 35 -35.34 9.19 -22.04
CA GLU A 35 -33.92 9.53 -21.86
C GLU A 35 -33.60 10.95 -22.39
N GLU A 36 -34.18 11.34 -23.52
CA GLU A 36 -34.00 12.68 -24.10
C GLU A 36 -34.70 13.76 -23.26
N ASP A 37 -35.89 13.47 -22.72
CA ASP A 37 -36.59 14.34 -21.77
C ASP A 37 -35.77 14.56 -20.50
N ALA A 38 -35.16 13.50 -19.95
CA ALA A 38 -34.29 13.59 -18.77
C ALA A 38 -33.04 14.44 -19.06
N GLN A 39 -32.45 14.29 -20.26
CA GLN A 39 -31.28 15.07 -20.67
C GLN A 39 -31.60 16.56 -20.84
N ILE A 40 -32.77 16.91 -21.38
CA ILE A 40 -33.21 18.31 -21.50
C ILE A 40 -33.49 18.89 -20.11
N ALA A 41 -34.17 18.15 -19.23
CA ALA A 41 -34.42 18.61 -17.86
C ALA A 41 -33.10 18.92 -17.11
N GLN A 42 -32.11 18.02 -17.21
CA GLN A 42 -30.79 18.22 -16.62
C GLN A 42 -30.06 19.45 -17.21
N THR A 43 -30.18 19.66 -18.52
CA THR A 43 -29.55 20.81 -19.19
C THR A 43 -30.19 22.13 -18.76
N LEU A 44 -31.51 22.16 -18.58
CA LEU A 44 -32.24 23.32 -18.09
C LEU A 44 -31.90 23.67 -16.64
N ASP A 45 -31.65 22.68 -15.78
CA ASP A 45 -31.17 22.91 -14.42
C ASP A 45 -29.78 23.56 -14.41
N VAL A 46 -28.86 23.12 -15.29
CA VAL A 46 -27.53 23.75 -15.45
C VAL A 46 -27.65 25.20 -15.96
N VAL A 47 -28.58 25.47 -16.88
CA VAL A 47 -28.83 26.83 -17.37
C VAL A 47 -29.35 27.74 -16.25
N ARG A 48 -30.23 27.23 -15.38
CA ARG A 48 -30.74 27.99 -14.22
C ARG A 48 -29.62 28.38 -13.25
N ASP A 49 -28.70 27.46 -12.97
CA ASP A 49 -27.54 27.73 -12.11
C ASP A 49 -26.58 28.74 -12.73
N LEU A 50 -26.34 28.66 -14.05
CA LEU A 50 -25.53 29.63 -14.78
C LEU A 50 -26.16 31.03 -14.77
N ASP A 51 -27.49 31.13 -14.90
CA ASP A 51 -28.22 32.40 -14.82
C ASP A 51 -28.07 33.07 -13.44
N GLU A 52 -28.10 32.28 -12.36
CA GLU A 52 -27.87 32.81 -11.02
C GLU A 52 -26.42 33.32 -10.83
N GLN A 53 -25.43 32.60 -11.37
CA GLN A 53 -24.02 33.02 -11.30
C GLN A 53 -23.79 34.31 -12.11
N ILE A 54 -24.38 34.42 -13.31
CA ILE A 54 -24.29 35.62 -14.14
C ILE A 54 -24.86 36.83 -13.40
N ARG A 55 -26.00 36.68 -12.72
CA ARG A 55 -26.62 37.75 -11.92
C ARG A 55 -25.66 38.24 -10.82
N ARG A 56 -25.08 37.34 -10.03
CA ARG A 56 -24.14 37.69 -8.95
C ARG A 56 -22.90 38.42 -9.47
N HIS A 57 -22.35 37.96 -10.60
CA HIS A 57 -21.15 38.57 -11.17
C HIS A 57 -21.41 39.92 -11.84
N LYS A 58 -22.57 40.11 -12.48
CA LYS A 58 -22.97 41.44 -12.99
C LYS A 58 -23.13 42.45 -11.87
N GLU A 59 -23.76 42.07 -10.76
CA GLU A 59 -23.91 42.94 -9.58
C GLU A 59 -22.54 43.35 -8.99
N LEU A 60 -21.58 42.40 -8.94
CA LEU A 60 -20.22 42.69 -8.50
C LEU A 60 -19.48 43.62 -9.47
N GLU A 61 -19.61 43.41 -10.77
CA GLU A 61 -18.98 44.27 -11.79
C GLU A 61 -19.56 45.69 -11.76
N GLU A 62 -20.88 45.83 -11.59
CA GLU A 62 -21.56 47.12 -11.43
C GLU A 62 -21.14 47.84 -10.13
N ARG A 63 -21.04 47.12 -9.01
CA ARG A 63 -20.52 47.69 -7.75
C ARG A 63 -19.05 48.09 -7.86
N ALA A 64 -18.24 47.31 -8.58
CA ALA A 64 -16.84 47.64 -8.81
C ALA A 64 -16.69 48.88 -9.71
N ALA A 65 -17.52 49.00 -10.75
CA ALA A 65 -17.56 50.18 -11.62
C ALA A 65 -18.02 51.43 -10.86
N ALA A 66 -19.11 51.33 -10.09
CA ALA A 66 -19.59 52.42 -9.23
C ALA A 66 -18.57 52.83 -8.16
N ALA A 67 -17.84 51.85 -7.58
CA ALA A 67 -16.75 52.11 -6.65
C ALA A 67 -15.51 52.72 -7.32
N ALA A 68 -15.29 52.49 -8.61
CA ALA A 68 -14.22 53.12 -9.38
C ALA A 68 -14.58 54.56 -9.79
N GLU A 69 -15.85 54.82 -10.12
CA GLU A 69 -16.35 56.17 -10.41
C GLU A 69 -16.43 57.05 -9.16
N SER A 70 -16.87 56.51 -8.02
CA SER A 70 -16.85 57.24 -6.75
C SER A 70 -15.42 57.57 -6.29
N ARG A 71 -14.45 56.69 -6.57
CA ARG A 71 -13.02 56.96 -6.35
C ARG A 71 -12.45 58.05 -7.27
N LYS A 72 -12.96 58.20 -8.51
CA LYS A 72 -12.57 59.30 -9.41
C LYS A 72 -13.23 60.63 -9.05
N ALA A 73 -14.49 60.61 -8.59
CA ALA A 73 -15.24 61.81 -8.22
C ALA A 73 -14.82 62.40 -6.85
N ALA A 74 -14.28 61.58 -5.94
CA ALA A 74 -13.87 62.02 -4.61
C ALA A 74 -12.55 62.83 -4.56
N GLY A 75 -11.83 63.00 -5.68
CA GLY A 75 -10.71 63.93 -5.78
C GLY A 75 -9.61 63.77 -4.72
N VAL A 76 -9.43 62.57 -4.17
CA VAL A 76 -8.40 62.31 -3.16
C VAL A 76 -7.08 62.04 -3.88
N GLU A 77 -6.28 63.09 -4.08
CA GLU A 77 -4.83 62.95 -4.21
C GLU A 77 -4.28 62.38 -2.89
N ALA A 78 -4.42 61.06 -2.73
CA ALA A 78 -3.61 60.35 -1.76
C ALA A 78 -2.20 60.34 -2.34
N ALA A 79 -1.32 61.17 -1.77
CA ALA A 79 0.12 60.99 -1.87
C ALA A 79 0.48 59.62 -1.28
N VAL A 80 0.24 58.56 -2.04
CA VAL A 80 0.75 57.22 -1.76
C VAL A 80 2.14 57.19 -2.39
N THR A 81 3.15 57.47 -1.59
CA THR A 81 4.52 57.07 -1.95
C THR A 81 4.57 55.55 -1.97
N THR A 82 4.28 54.94 -3.12
CA THR A 82 4.62 53.54 -3.39
C THR A 82 6.13 53.43 -3.52
N VAL A 83 6.79 52.88 -2.50
CA VAL A 83 8.17 52.37 -2.63
C VAL A 83 8.10 51.18 -3.60
N LYS A 84 8.51 51.41 -4.85
CA LYS A 84 8.44 50.40 -5.93
C LYS A 84 9.56 49.37 -5.89
N SER A 85 10.62 49.60 -5.12
CA SER A 85 11.71 48.65 -4.92
C SER A 85 12.66 49.20 -3.84
N GLU A 86 12.94 48.41 -2.81
CA GLU A 86 14.12 48.64 -1.96
C GLU A 86 15.34 48.05 -2.67
N PRO A 87 16.48 48.77 -2.70
CA PRO A 87 17.71 48.24 -3.29
C PRO A 87 18.17 47.00 -2.53
N ARG A 88 18.41 45.90 -3.26
CA ARG A 88 18.78 44.57 -2.74
C ARG A 88 19.98 44.63 -1.79
N THR A 89 19.95 43.82 -0.73
CA THR A 89 21.01 43.81 0.30
C THR A 89 22.39 43.44 -0.29
N TYR A 90 22.41 42.60 -1.33
CA TYR A 90 23.59 42.33 -2.16
C TYR A 90 23.27 42.53 -3.65
N SER A 91 24.06 43.34 -4.34
CA SER A 91 23.98 43.55 -5.79
C SER A 91 25.38 43.76 -6.37
N PRO A 92 25.58 43.63 -7.70
CA PRO A 92 26.89 43.88 -8.33
C PRO A 92 27.44 45.30 -8.09
N GLN A 93 26.56 46.24 -7.70
CA GLN A 93 26.89 47.62 -7.36
C GLN A 93 26.90 47.89 -5.85
N SER A 94 26.58 46.89 -5.01
CA SER A 94 26.60 47.05 -3.55
C SER A 94 28.02 46.98 -3.00
N SER A 95 28.33 47.80 -2.00
CA SER A 95 29.63 47.80 -1.31
C SER A 95 29.85 46.61 -0.37
N ASN A 96 28.83 45.76 -0.17
CA ASN A 96 28.86 44.63 0.76
C ASN A 96 29.05 43.32 -0.01
N SER A 97 29.99 42.48 0.45
CA SER A 97 30.25 41.17 -0.15
C SER A 97 29.63 40.06 0.70
N PHE A 98 28.76 39.25 0.08
CA PHE A 98 28.09 38.12 0.72
C PHE A 98 29.08 37.13 1.36
N ILE A 99 30.21 36.85 0.70
CA ILE A 99 31.23 35.91 1.18
C ILE A 99 31.96 36.47 2.41
N ALA A 100 32.25 37.78 2.41
CA ALA A 100 32.91 38.44 3.53
C ALA A 100 32.00 38.51 4.77
N ASP A 101 30.71 38.79 4.56
CA ASP A 101 29.73 38.81 5.66
C ASP A 101 29.42 37.39 6.17
N ALA A 102 29.35 36.37 5.32
CA ALA A 102 29.18 34.97 5.73
C ALA A 102 30.34 34.47 6.61
N PHE A 103 31.58 34.81 6.25
CA PHE A 103 32.75 34.48 7.03
C PHE A 103 32.76 35.19 8.39
N ARG A 104 32.43 36.48 8.43
CA ARG A 104 32.37 37.27 9.68
C ARG A 104 31.22 36.85 10.59
N ALA A 105 30.09 36.44 10.03
CA ALA A 105 28.95 35.92 10.80
C ALA A 105 29.28 34.58 11.48
N GLN A 106 30.07 33.71 10.84
CA GLN A 106 30.39 32.38 11.34
C GLN A 106 31.63 32.34 12.25
N PHE A 107 32.64 33.16 11.98
CA PHE A 107 33.91 33.15 12.74
C PHE A 107 34.08 34.33 13.70
N SER A 108 33.34 35.42 13.53
CA SER A 108 33.51 36.64 14.34
C SER A 108 32.22 37.07 15.07
N ASN A 109 31.13 36.31 14.96
CA ASN A 109 29.82 36.60 15.59
C ASN A 109 29.35 38.06 15.41
N ASP A 110 29.62 38.64 14.25
CA ASP A 110 29.21 40.02 13.94
C ASP A 110 27.70 40.08 13.68
N PHE A 111 26.97 40.68 14.63
CA PHE A 111 25.51 40.86 14.58
C PHE A 111 25.05 41.62 13.33
N SER A 112 25.84 42.58 12.84
CA SER A 112 25.48 43.39 11.68
C SER A 112 25.60 42.62 10.36
N ALA A 113 26.51 41.65 10.31
CA ALA A 113 26.65 40.73 9.18
C ALA A 113 25.54 39.67 9.20
N GLN A 114 25.18 39.18 10.39
CA GLN A 114 24.05 38.26 10.57
C GLN A 114 22.71 38.89 10.15
N GLU A 115 22.46 40.15 10.50
CA GLU A 115 21.22 40.83 10.13
C GLU A 115 21.09 41.03 8.62
N ARG A 116 22.21 41.36 7.94
CA ARG A 116 22.26 41.52 6.47
C ARG A 116 22.09 40.19 5.75
N LEU A 117 22.70 39.11 6.23
CA LEU A 117 22.46 37.75 5.72
C LEU A 117 20.99 37.33 5.92
N ALA A 118 20.41 37.59 7.09
CA ALA A 118 19.01 37.27 7.37
C ALA A 118 18.03 38.11 6.53
N ARG A 119 18.39 39.34 6.17
CA ARG A 119 17.63 40.19 5.24
C ARG A 119 17.71 39.65 3.81
N HIS A 120 18.92 39.30 3.35
CA HIS A 120 19.11 38.66 2.05
C HIS A 120 18.40 37.31 1.92
N MET A 121 18.40 36.49 2.98
CA MET A 121 17.66 35.23 3.02
C MET A 121 16.15 35.43 2.86
N ARG A 122 15.59 36.51 3.43
CA ARG A 122 14.18 36.88 3.26
C ARG A 122 13.89 37.42 1.85
N GLU A 123 14.83 38.17 1.25
CA GLU A 123 14.74 38.64 -0.13
C GLU A 123 14.76 37.48 -1.14
N GLU A 124 15.64 36.49 -0.95
CA GLU A 124 15.71 35.28 -1.79
C GLU A 124 14.48 34.37 -1.64
N GLN A 125 13.82 34.39 -0.48
CA GLN A 125 12.62 33.59 -0.20
C GLN A 125 11.40 34.03 -1.03
N VAL A 126 11.39 35.29 -1.49
CA VAL A 126 10.28 35.88 -2.26
C VAL A 126 10.45 35.67 -3.77
N GLU A 127 11.67 35.68 -4.30
CA GLU A 127 11.90 35.62 -5.76
C GLU A 127 12.38 34.26 -6.31
N ARG A 128 12.91 33.34 -5.49
CA ARG A 128 13.23 31.96 -5.94
C ARG A 128 12.09 30.99 -5.65
N ARG A 129 11.02 31.09 -6.44
CA ARG A 129 10.10 29.97 -6.63
C ARG A 129 10.54 29.20 -7.88
N ASP A 130 11.55 28.36 -7.70
CA ASP A 130 11.89 27.32 -8.68
C ASP A 130 12.08 25.97 -7.95
N VAL A 131 11.68 24.93 -8.68
CA VAL A 131 11.23 23.58 -8.29
C VAL A 131 12.41 22.72 -7.78
N THR A 132 12.28 21.86 -6.75
CA THR A 132 11.67 20.52 -6.82
C THR A 132 11.12 20.03 -5.47
N SER A 133 9.81 19.75 -5.44
CA SER A 133 9.11 18.98 -4.41
C SER A 133 8.25 17.88 -5.05
N SER A 134 8.59 17.45 -6.27
CA SER A 134 7.72 16.66 -7.15
C SER A 134 7.22 15.35 -6.54
N ASN A 135 7.93 14.81 -5.56
CA ASN A 135 7.57 13.53 -4.92
C ASN A 135 6.76 13.71 -3.62
N PHE A 136 6.60 14.95 -3.13
CA PHE A 136 5.84 15.29 -1.90
C PHE A 136 4.89 16.48 -2.12
N ALA A 137 4.28 16.57 -3.32
CA ALA A 137 3.41 17.69 -3.69
C ALA A 137 2.23 17.90 -2.73
N GLY A 138 1.79 16.86 -2.01
CA GLY A 138 0.72 16.93 -1.02
C GLY A 138 1.13 17.32 0.41
N LEU A 139 2.43 17.31 0.74
CA LEU A 139 2.91 17.56 2.12
C LEU A 139 3.45 18.99 2.35
N ILE A 140 3.48 19.82 1.30
CA ILE A 140 3.88 21.24 1.35
C ILE A 140 2.63 22.11 1.13
N VAL A 141 1.65 21.95 2.01
CA VAL A 141 0.31 22.57 1.92
C VAL A 141 -0.14 22.91 3.36
N PRO A 142 -1.01 23.92 3.61
CA PRO A 142 -1.39 24.36 4.95
C PRO A 142 -1.75 23.22 5.92
N GLN A 143 -1.38 23.41 7.20
CA GLN A 143 -1.27 22.43 8.29
C GLN A 143 -2.50 21.54 8.57
N PHE A 144 -3.67 21.83 8.00
CA PHE A 144 -4.88 21.01 8.17
C PHE A 144 -5.06 19.93 7.08
N LEU A 145 -4.31 19.98 5.97
CA LEU A 145 -4.36 18.96 4.91
C LEU A 145 -3.30 17.87 5.07
N THR A 146 -2.28 18.10 5.92
CA THR A 146 -1.23 17.13 6.23
C THR A 146 -1.74 15.97 7.09
N ASP A 147 -2.75 16.19 7.93
CA ASP A 147 -3.38 15.13 8.74
C ASP A 147 -4.22 14.16 7.89
N LEU A 148 -4.57 14.55 6.66
CA LEU A 148 -5.28 13.71 5.69
C LEU A 148 -4.33 12.93 4.75
N ALA A 149 -3.01 13.08 4.92
CA ALA A 149 -2.05 12.36 4.09
C ALA A 149 -2.19 10.85 4.31
N ALA A 150 -2.69 10.16 3.29
CA ALA A 150 -2.84 8.70 3.31
C ALA A 150 -1.46 8.03 3.16
N PRO A 151 -1.01 7.19 4.11
CA PRO A 151 0.19 6.38 3.94
C PRO A 151 0.05 5.41 2.75
N PHE A 152 1.19 5.02 2.17
CA PHE A 152 1.18 4.04 1.08
C PHE A 152 0.66 2.69 1.59
N ALA A 153 -0.31 2.12 0.88
CA ALA A 153 -0.92 0.85 1.26
C ALA A 153 0.00 -0.32 0.90
N ARG A 154 0.34 -1.14 1.89
CA ARG A 154 1.18 -2.33 1.73
C ARG A 154 0.45 -3.59 2.17
N ALA A 155 0.89 -4.73 1.63
CA ALA A 155 0.34 -6.04 1.96
C ALA A 155 0.62 -6.46 3.42
N GLY A 156 1.58 -5.86 4.12
CA GLY A 156 1.81 -6.15 5.54
C GLY A 156 2.31 -7.58 5.76
N ARG A 157 2.10 -8.14 6.96
CA ARG A 157 2.70 -9.42 7.39
C ARG A 157 1.76 -10.51 7.97
N PRO A 158 0.65 -10.88 7.30
CA PRO A 158 -0.33 -11.77 7.92
C PRO A 158 0.18 -13.19 8.25
N VAL A 159 1.08 -13.76 7.46
CA VAL A 159 1.59 -15.12 7.68
C VAL A 159 2.65 -15.11 8.79
N ALA A 160 3.57 -14.14 8.74
CA ALA A 160 4.62 -13.97 9.74
C ALA A 160 4.06 -13.73 11.15
N ASP A 161 2.96 -12.98 11.28
CA ASP A 161 2.34 -12.75 12.58
C ASP A 161 1.79 -14.04 13.24
N ARG A 162 1.46 -15.05 12.42
CA ARG A 162 0.88 -16.34 12.84
C ARG A 162 1.90 -17.46 12.92
N ALA A 163 3.11 -17.25 12.42
CA ALA A 163 4.23 -18.16 12.56
C ALA A 163 4.69 -18.29 14.01
N ARG A 164 5.42 -19.37 14.31
CA ARG A 164 6.02 -19.58 15.62
C ARG A 164 7.25 -18.70 15.78
N ARG A 165 7.19 -17.78 16.73
CA ARG A 165 8.24 -16.79 16.99
C ARG A 165 9.33 -17.34 17.90
N HIS A 166 10.56 -17.03 17.57
CA HIS A 166 11.76 -17.33 18.33
C HIS A 166 12.66 -16.10 18.40
N ALA A 167 13.43 -15.98 19.50
CA ALA A 167 14.46 -14.94 19.60
C ALA A 167 15.69 -15.35 18.80
N LEU A 168 16.21 -14.45 17.97
CA LEU A 168 17.50 -14.63 17.30
C LEU A 168 18.65 -14.64 18.33
N PRO A 169 19.63 -15.56 18.22
CA PRO A 169 20.86 -15.47 19.00
C PRO A 169 21.65 -14.20 18.70
N ASP A 170 22.37 -13.67 19.70
CA ASP A 170 23.13 -12.41 19.61
C ASP A 170 24.30 -12.46 18.61
N ALA A 171 24.76 -13.65 18.22
CA ALA A 171 25.89 -13.84 17.33
C ALA A 171 25.70 -15.03 16.38
N GLY A 172 26.26 -14.89 15.17
CA GLY A 172 26.25 -15.91 14.13
C GLY A 172 25.30 -15.56 12.98
N LEU A 173 25.73 -15.85 11.75
CA LEU A 173 24.90 -15.70 10.54
C LEU A 173 24.20 -16.99 10.13
N THR A 174 24.40 -18.07 10.87
CA THR A 174 23.78 -19.36 10.65
C THR A 174 23.26 -19.93 11.96
N ILE A 175 22.00 -20.36 11.94
CA ILE A 175 21.34 -21.06 13.03
C ILE A 175 21.26 -22.52 12.62
N SER A 176 21.77 -23.41 13.47
CA SER A 176 21.73 -24.85 13.21
C SER A 176 20.77 -25.52 14.18
N ILE A 177 19.83 -26.29 13.66
CA ILE A 177 18.95 -27.15 14.46
C ILE A 177 19.09 -28.62 14.01
N SER A 178 19.05 -29.56 14.95
CA SER A 178 19.04 -30.99 14.62
C SER A 178 17.67 -31.43 14.12
N LYS A 179 17.66 -32.16 13.01
CA LYS A 179 16.49 -32.78 12.39
C LYS A 179 16.68 -34.30 12.40
N VAL A 180 15.93 -34.98 13.25
CA VAL A 180 15.92 -36.46 13.30
C VAL A 180 15.37 -36.99 11.98
N THR A 181 16.15 -37.84 11.30
CA THR A 181 15.80 -38.43 10.00
C THR A 181 15.32 -39.88 10.14
N THR A 182 15.90 -40.62 11.09
CA THR A 182 15.54 -42.02 11.35
C THR A 182 15.20 -42.18 12.82
N GLY A 183 13.97 -42.61 13.11
CA GLY A 183 13.54 -42.94 14.46
C GLY A 183 13.96 -44.35 14.88
N SER A 184 14.01 -44.61 16.18
CA SER A 184 14.11 -45.97 16.69
C SER A 184 12.85 -46.77 16.35
N ALA A 185 12.99 -48.08 16.19
CA ALA A 185 11.91 -48.96 15.79
C ALA A 185 11.70 -50.10 16.79
N VAL A 186 10.47 -50.60 16.85
CA VAL A 186 10.05 -51.74 17.66
C VAL A 186 9.31 -52.74 16.78
N ALA A 187 9.50 -54.03 17.01
CA ALA A 187 8.74 -55.10 16.35
C ALA A 187 8.21 -56.13 17.35
N SER A 188 7.19 -56.87 16.90
CA SER A 188 6.71 -58.05 17.60
C SER A 188 7.82 -59.09 17.72
N GLN A 189 8.14 -59.47 18.95
CA GLN A 189 9.16 -60.46 19.22
C GLN A 189 8.61 -61.88 19.05
N THR A 190 9.42 -62.76 18.45
CA THR A 190 9.16 -64.19 18.39
C THR A 190 10.07 -64.89 19.38
N GLU A 191 9.57 -65.93 20.05
CA GLU A 191 10.34 -66.66 21.06
C GLU A 191 11.68 -67.17 20.48
N GLY A 192 12.79 -66.80 21.13
CA GLY A 192 14.14 -67.18 20.73
C GLY A 192 14.82 -66.29 19.67
N ALA A 193 14.13 -65.29 19.11
CA ALA A 193 14.73 -64.33 18.19
C ALA A 193 15.42 -63.17 18.90
N ALA A 194 16.42 -62.55 18.25
CA ALA A 194 17.05 -61.34 18.73
C ALA A 194 16.07 -60.15 18.75
N VAL A 195 16.18 -59.29 19.76
CA VAL A 195 15.35 -58.07 19.87
C VAL A 195 15.72 -57.11 18.74
N GLN A 196 14.73 -56.47 18.13
CA GLN A 196 14.99 -55.45 17.11
C GLN A 196 15.77 -54.28 17.73
N GLU A 197 16.89 -53.95 17.09
CA GLU A 197 17.66 -52.74 17.35
C GLU A 197 17.62 -51.87 16.08
N THR A 198 17.32 -50.59 16.25
CA THR A 198 17.37 -49.61 15.16
C THR A 198 17.89 -48.31 15.73
N ASN A 199 19.03 -47.85 15.21
CA ASN A 199 19.70 -46.65 15.67
C ASN A 199 18.93 -45.40 15.24
N ILE A 200 18.82 -44.46 16.16
CA ILE A 200 18.33 -43.11 15.87
C ILE A 200 19.42 -42.33 15.14
N ASP A 201 19.05 -41.59 14.11
CA ASP A 201 19.96 -40.76 13.32
C ASP A 201 19.37 -39.37 13.09
N ASP A 202 20.22 -38.35 13.03
CA ASP A 202 19.85 -36.97 12.81
C ASP A 202 20.71 -36.29 11.74
N THR A 203 20.18 -35.20 11.20
CA THR A 203 20.87 -34.35 10.23
C THR A 203 20.80 -32.91 10.70
N LYS A 204 21.89 -32.18 10.47
CA LYS A 204 21.96 -30.75 10.77
C LYS A 204 21.17 -29.96 9.74
N LEU A 205 20.19 -29.18 10.18
CA LEU A 205 19.48 -28.21 9.36
C LEU A 205 20.07 -26.82 9.63
N ASP A 206 20.76 -26.28 8.63
CA ASP A 206 21.37 -24.96 8.67
C ASP A 206 20.43 -23.91 8.05
N ILE A 207 20.15 -22.87 8.83
CA ILE A 207 19.25 -21.78 8.49
C ILE A 207 20.09 -20.50 8.46
N SER A 208 20.13 -19.84 7.31
CA SER A 208 20.88 -18.59 7.16
C SER A 208 20.08 -17.41 7.70
N VAL A 209 20.73 -16.57 8.49
CA VAL A 209 20.19 -15.29 8.93
C VAL A 209 20.31 -14.30 7.77
N VAL A 210 19.17 -13.72 7.37
CA VAL A 210 19.09 -12.72 6.31
C VAL A 210 18.95 -11.33 6.90
N THR A 211 19.55 -10.35 6.21
CA THR A 211 19.40 -8.94 6.56
C THR A 211 18.38 -8.32 5.63
N VAL A 212 17.27 -7.85 6.20
CA VAL A 212 16.27 -7.07 5.46
C VAL A 212 16.53 -5.60 5.75
N ALA A 213 16.73 -4.80 4.71
CA ALA A 213 17.04 -3.38 4.85
C ALA A 213 16.42 -2.53 3.74
N GLY A 214 15.99 -1.32 4.11
CA GLY A 214 15.50 -0.29 3.19
C GLY A 214 16.13 1.06 3.53
N GLN A 215 16.34 1.88 2.50
CA GLN A 215 16.83 3.24 2.67
C GLN A 215 16.01 4.22 1.83
N GLN A 216 15.87 5.43 2.33
CA GLN A 216 15.28 6.54 1.58
C GLN A 216 16.09 7.81 1.80
N ASN A 217 16.44 8.47 0.69
CA ASN A 217 17.04 9.80 0.71
C ASN A 217 15.92 10.82 0.60
N VAL A 218 15.89 11.75 1.55
CA VAL A 218 14.93 12.84 1.60
C VAL A 218 15.70 14.15 1.62
N SER A 219 15.31 15.09 0.75
CA SER A 219 15.92 16.42 0.75
C SER A 219 15.74 17.09 2.11
N ARG A 220 16.80 17.73 2.61
CA ARG A 220 16.73 18.52 3.85
C ARG A 220 15.64 19.60 3.78
N GLN A 221 15.43 20.19 2.60
CA GLN A 221 14.38 21.20 2.40
C GLN A 221 12.98 20.62 2.58
N ALA A 222 12.76 19.36 2.19
CA ALA A 222 11.48 18.69 2.37
C ALA A 222 11.20 18.42 3.86
N ILE A 223 12.23 18.08 4.64
CA ILE A 223 12.09 17.87 6.09
C ILE A 223 11.92 19.19 6.84
N GLU A 224 12.66 20.24 6.48
CA GLU A 224 12.58 21.55 7.17
C GLU A 224 11.29 22.32 6.83
N ARG A 225 10.75 22.14 5.62
CA ARG A 225 9.57 22.89 5.13
C ARG A 225 8.30 22.05 5.06
N GLY A 226 8.40 20.73 5.13
CA GLY A 226 7.26 19.81 5.15
C GLY A 226 6.92 19.39 6.57
N THR A 227 5.63 19.22 6.86
CA THR A 227 5.16 18.75 8.17
C THR A 227 5.10 17.22 8.16
N ASN A 228 5.72 16.55 9.14
CA ASN A 228 5.66 15.08 9.33
C ASN A 228 6.21 14.22 8.16
N VAL A 229 7.05 14.79 7.29
CA VAL A 229 7.69 14.04 6.18
C VAL A 229 8.52 12.87 6.72
N ASP A 230 9.30 13.10 7.78
CA ASP A 230 10.17 12.11 8.41
C ASP A 230 9.36 10.92 8.95
N THR A 231 8.37 11.20 9.79
CA THR A 231 7.52 10.17 10.39
C THR A 231 6.73 9.36 9.35
N LEU A 232 6.32 9.99 8.24
CA LEU A 232 5.60 9.33 7.16
C LEU A 232 6.51 8.39 6.36
N VAL A 233 7.70 8.87 5.97
CA VAL A 233 8.71 8.08 5.27
C VAL A 233 9.12 6.88 6.13
N MET A 234 9.32 7.10 7.42
CA MET A 234 9.71 6.06 8.34
C MET A 234 8.64 4.99 8.53
N ALA A 235 7.38 5.40 8.69
CA ALA A 235 6.25 4.47 8.78
C ALA A 235 6.11 3.64 7.49
N ASP A 236 6.33 4.24 6.31
CA ASP A 236 6.32 3.51 5.05
C ASP A 236 7.46 2.48 4.94
N LEU A 237 8.68 2.86 5.34
CA LEU A 237 9.82 1.94 5.35
C LEU A 237 9.61 0.77 6.33
N MET A 238 9.01 1.02 7.50
CA MET A 238 8.64 -0.06 8.43
C MET A 238 7.58 -0.99 7.84
N ALA A 239 6.55 -0.45 7.19
CA ALA A 239 5.55 -1.27 6.52
C ALA A 239 6.14 -2.08 5.34
N ALA A 240 7.12 -1.52 4.63
CA ALA A 240 7.88 -2.22 3.59
C ALA A 240 8.68 -3.39 4.17
N TYR A 241 9.39 -3.16 5.27
CA TYR A 241 10.17 -4.16 5.99
C TYR A 241 9.31 -5.36 6.40
N HIS A 242 8.13 -5.12 7.00
CA HIS A 242 7.22 -6.19 7.37
C HIS A 242 6.68 -6.98 6.17
N THR A 243 6.40 -6.28 5.06
CA THR A 243 5.95 -6.95 3.83
C THR A 243 7.04 -7.87 3.25
N ASP A 244 8.31 -7.46 3.32
CA ASP A 244 9.43 -8.27 2.84
C ASP A 244 9.66 -9.52 3.70
N ILE A 245 9.53 -9.41 5.03
CA ILE A 245 9.61 -10.58 5.94
C ILE A 245 8.55 -11.62 5.58
N ASP A 246 7.32 -11.19 5.31
CA ASP A 246 6.23 -12.09 4.95
C ASP A 246 6.48 -12.76 3.58
N ASN A 247 7.02 -12.01 2.61
CA ASN A 247 7.46 -12.56 1.33
C ASN A 247 8.53 -13.65 1.48
N LEU A 248 9.51 -13.45 2.37
CA LEU A 248 10.54 -14.46 2.67
C LEU A 248 9.91 -15.74 3.22
N LEU A 249 8.92 -15.61 4.10
CA LEU A 249 8.24 -16.73 4.72
C LEU A 249 7.37 -17.52 3.73
N VAL A 250 6.65 -16.82 2.86
CA VAL A 250 5.87 -17.42 1.77
C VAL A 250 6.79 -18.12 0.75
N ALA A 251 7.94 -17.51 0.44
CA ALA A 251 8.94 -18.13 -0.42
C ALA A 251 9.51 -19.42 0.19
N GLU A 252 9.79 -19.42 1.50
CA GLU A 252 10.23 -20.60 2.23
C GLU A 252 9.16 -21.70 2.26
N LEU A 253 7.87 -21.35 2.43
CA LEU A 253 6.77 -22.31 2.30
C LEU A 253 6.70 -22.93 0.90
N PHE A 254 6.97 -22.15 -0.15
CA PHE A 254 7.02 -22.66 -1.52
C PHE A 254 8.18 -23.64 -1.75
N SER A 255 9.36 -23.39 -1.18
CA SER A 255 10.52 -24.28 -1.36
C SER A 255 10.49 -25.51 -0.46
N SER A 256 9.94 -25.39 0.75
CA SER A 256 10.07 -26.39 1.81
C SER A 256 8.82 -27.24 2.04
N ALA A 257 7.70 -26.96 1.36
CA ALA A 257 6.51 -27.82 1.43
C ALA A 257 6.82 -29.21 0.85
N GLY A 258 6.75 -30.23 1.70
CA GLY A 258 7.10 -31.62 1.34
C GLY A 258 5.99 -32.34 0.57
N GLN A 259 4.74 -31.89 0.69
CA GLN A 259 3.60 -32.49 0.01
C GLN A 259 3.12 -31.57 -1.12
N ALA A 260 2.90 -32.16 -2.30
CA ALA A 260 2.34 -31.44 -3.45
C ALA A 260 1.00 -32.07 -3.87
N VAL A 261 0.03 -31.21 -4.14
CA VAL A 261 -1.29 -31.57 -4.69
C VAL A 261 -1.45 -30.82 -6.00
N THR A 262 -1.34 -31.55 -7.11
CA THR A 262 -1.52 -30.96 -8.43
C THR A 262 -3.02 -30.89 -8.77
N TYR A 263 -3.47 -29.68 -9.06
CA TYR A 263 -4.78 -29.38 -9.61
C TYR A 263 -4.61 -28.92 -11.06
N THR A 264 -4.87 -29.83 -12.00
CA THR A 264 -4.82 -29.55 -13.44
C THR A 264 -6.23 -29.48 -13.98
N ASP A 265 -6.59 -28.30 -14.48
CA ASP A 265 -7.88 -28.03 -15.09
C ASP A 265 -7.76 -26.90 -16.10
N ALA A 266 -8.65 -26.88 -17.09
CA ALA A 266 -8.82 -25.80 -18.06
C ALA A 266 -10.03 -24.91 -17.71
N SER A 267 -10.97 -25.38 -16.88
CA SER A 267 -12.17 -24.65 -16.48
C SER A 267 -12.44 -24.83 -14.99
N PRO A 268 -11.55 -24.31 -14.12
CA PRO A 268 -11.56 -24.63 -12.71
C PRO A 268 -12.81 -24.12 -12.00
N THR A 269 -13.43 -24.99 -11.20
CA THR A 269 -14.58 -24.66 -10.35
C THR A 269 -14.26 -24.83 -8.85
N VAL A 270 -15.02 -24.16 -7.98
CA VAL A 270 -14.86 -24.32 -6.52
C VAL A 270 -15.19 -25.75 -6.07
N ALA A 271 -16.11 -26.43 -6.76
CA ALA A 271 -16.46 -27.82 -6.48
C ALA A 271 -15.27 -28.78 -6.74
N GLU A 272 -14.43 -28.48 -7.73
CA GLU A 272 -13.23 -29.26 -8.05
C GLU A 272 -12.03 -28.88 -7.18
N LEU A 273 -11.98 -27.63 -6.68
CA LEU A 273 -10.97 -27.19 -5.71
C LEU A 273 -11.14 -27.87 -4.35
N TYR A 274 -12.40 -28.06 -3.90
CA TYR A 274 -12.70 -28.64 -2.58
C TYR A 274 -12.05 -30.02 -2.31
N PRO A 275 -12.13 -31.02 -3.21
CA PRO A 275 -11.45 -32.30 -3.00
C PRO A 275 -9.91 -32.18 -2.99
N LYS A 276 -9.33 -31.15 -3.63
CA LYS A 276 -7.88 -30.90 -3.58
C LYS A 276 -7.44 -30.34 -2.24
N LEU A 277 -8.27 -29.51 -1.60
CA LEU A 277 -8.07 -29.08 -0.22
C LEU A 277 -8.16 -30.27 0.74
N ALA A 278 -9.11 -31.19 0.53
CA ALA A 278 -9.22 -32.41 1.33
C ALA A 278 -8.02 -33.35 1.14
N ASP A 279 -7.53 -33.51 -0.09
CA ASP A 279 -6.30 -34.29 -0.39
C ASP A 279 -5.07 -33.67 0.30
N ALA A 280 -4.95 -32.33 0.30
CA ALA A 280 -3.87 -31.65 1.02
C ALA A 280 -3.92 -31.92 2.54
N VAL A 281 -5.12 -31.85 3.14
CA VAL A 281 -5.32 -32.17 4.57
C VAL A 281 -4.96 -33.63 4.87
N GLN A 282 -5.42 -34.58 4.05
CA GLN A 282 -5.13 -36.00 4.23
C GLN A 282 -3.63 -36.30 4.10
N LYS A 283 -2.93 -35.68 3.14
CA LYS A 283 -1.49 -35.87 2.95
C LYS A 283 -0.69 -35.40 4.15
N VAL A 284 -1.03 -34.24 4.72
CA VAL A 284 -0.40 -33.77 5.96
C VAL A 284 -0.68 -34.76 7.10
N GLN A 285 -1.92 -35.20 7.28
CA GLN A 285 -2.28 -36.13 8.35
C GLN A 285 -1.58 -37.50 8.23
N THR A 286 -1.34 -38.00 7.02
CA THR A 286 -0.70 -39.31 6.81
C THR A 286 0.82 -39.27 6.78
N THR A 287 1.44 -38.10 6.60
CA THR A 287 2.90 -37.98 6.50
C THR A 287 3.53 -37.26 7.69
N PHE A 288 2.82 -36.30 8.30
CA PHE A 288 3.24 -35.60 9.52
C PHE A 288 2.59 -36.17 10.78
N TYR A 289 1.52 -36.97 10.65
CA TYR A 289 0.81 -37.63 11.75
C TYR A 289 0.20 -36.65 12.78
N ALA A 290 -0.03 -35.41 12.37
CA ALA A 290 -0.81 -34.41 13.10
C ALA A 290 -1.70 -33.61 12.13
N GLY A 291 -2.74 -32.97 12.67
CA GLY A 291 -3.67 -32.18 11.87
C GLY A 291 -3.09 -30.82 11.44
N PRO A 292 -3.39 -30.34 10.22
CA PRO A 292 -3.15 -28.95 9.86
C PRO A 292 -4.01 -28.02 10.73
N ASN A 293 -3.58 -26.77 10.90
CA ASN A 293 -4.28 -25.78 11.71
C ASN A 293 -4.60 -24.47 10.96
N ALA A 294 -4.13 -24.31 9.71
CA ALA A 294 -4.41 -23.15 8.90
C ALA A 294 -4.32 -23.46 7.40
N ILE A 295 -5.04 -22.65 6.62
CA ILE A 295 -4.92 -22.58 5.17
C ILE A 295 -4.46 -21.17 4.81
N ILE A 296 -3.40 -21.04 4.03
CA ILE A 296 -2.87 -19.77 3.55
C ILE A 296 -3.15 -19.69 2.05
N MET A 297 -3.79 -18.61 1.61
CA MET A 297 -4.09 -18.38 0.20
C MET A 297 -4.10 -16.89 -0.14
N HIS A 298 -3.93 -16.57 -1.42
CA HIS A 298 -4.07 -15.20 -1.90
C HIS A 298 -5.52 -14.71 -1.76
N PRO A 299 -5.80 -13.43 -1.42
CA PRO A 299 -7.17 -12.89 -1.32
C PRO A 299 -8.04 -13.16 -2.55
N ARG A 300 -7.45 -13.16 -3.75
CA ARG A 300 -8.14 -13.51 -5.01
C ARG A 300 -8.76 -14.92 -5.00
N ARG A 301 -8.14 -15.88 -4.31
CA ARG A 301 -8.69 -17.24 -4.16
C ARG A 301 -9.86 -17.29 -3.22
N LEU A 302 -9.76 -16.58 -2.10
CA LEU A 302 -10.90 -16.50 -1.19
C LEU A 302 -12.08 -15.82 -1.89
N ALA A 303 -11.85 -14.74 -2.64
CA ALA A 303 -12.89 -14.09 -3.43
C ALA A 303 -13.54 -15.04 -4.45
N PHE A 304 -12.76 -15.88 -5.13
CA PHE A 304 -13.28 -16.91 -6.03
C PHE A 304 -14.17 -17.94 -5.30
N ILE A 305 -13.80 -18.34 -4.09
CA ILE A 305 -14.62 -19.23 -3.25
C ILE A 305 -15.91 -18.52 -2.79
N LEU A 306 -15.84 -17.24 -2.46
CA LEU A 306 -16.96 -16.42 -2.01
C LEU A 306 -17.98 -16.12 -3.13
N ALA A 307 -17.50 -15.98 -4.37
CA ALA A 307 -18.36 -15.73 -5.54
C ALA A 307 -19.09 -16.99 -6.03
N ALA A 308 -18.67 -18.18 -5.61
CA ALA A 308 -19.24 -19.42 -6.12
C ALA A 308 -20.68 -19.66 -5.64
N VAL A 309 -21.49 -20.14 -6.56
CA VAL A 309 -22.88 -20.54 -6.36
C VAL A 309 -23.09 -21.99 -6.76
N ASP A 310 -24.09 -22.64 -6.17
CA ASP A 310 -24.49 -24.00 -6.54
C ASP A 310 -25.36 -24.02 -7.82
N GLY A 311 -25.81 -25.22 -8.23
CA GLY A 311 -26.66 -25.40 -9.41
C GLY A 311 -28.06 -24.75 -9.31
N GLN A 312 -28.42 -24.21 -8.14
CA GLN A 312 -29.65 -23.47 -7.88
C GLN A 312 -29.37 -21.98 -7.60
N ASN A 313 -28.16 -21.51 -7.92
CA ASN A 313 -27.70 -20.13 -7.72
C ASN A 313 -27.66 -19.68 -6.26
N ARG A 314 -27.44 -20.61 -5.32
CA ARG A 314 -27.25 -20.30 -3.89
C ARG A 314 -25.75 -20.20 -3.58
N PRO A 315 -25.30 -19.17 -2.83
CA PRO A 315 -23.89 -19.05 -2.44
C PRO A 315 -23.39 -20.27 -1.65
N VAL A 316 -22.25 -20.84 -2.05
CA VAL A 316 -21.67 -22.02 -1.38
C VAL A 316 -20.78 -21.65 -0.20
N ALA A 317 -20.22 -20.45 -0.21
CA ALA A 317 -19.49 -19.87 0.91
C ALA A 317 -20.41 -18.86 1.61
N VAL A 318 -20.75 -19.14 2.87
CA VAL A 318 -21.74 -18.36 3.62
C VAL A 318 -21.08 -17.48 4.70
N PRO A 319 -21.56 -16.25 4.93
CA PRO A 319 -21.00 -15.37 5.97
C PRO A 319 -21.18 -15.85 7.41
N SER A 320 -21.98 -16.90 7.65
CA SER A 320 -22.30 -17.44 8.97
C SER A 320 -22.70 -18.93 8.86
N PRO A 321 -22.38 -19.80 9.84
CA PRO A 321 -22.52 -21.26 9.73
C PRO A 321 -23.97 -21.81 9.69
N TYR A 322 -25.00 -20.97 9.59
CA TYR A 322 -26.41 -21.39 9.57
C TYR A 322 -26.90 -21.92 8.20
N GLY A 323 -26.01 -22.10 7.22
CA GLY A 323 -26.34 -22.65 5.90
C GLY A 323 -26.41 -24.18 5.88
N VAL A 324 -27.12 -24.74 4.90
CA VAL A 324 -27.10 -26.20 4.64
C VAL A 324 -25.89 -26.55 3.78
N ASN A 325 -24.98 -27.39 4.28
CA ASN A 325 -23.77 -27.87 3.60
C ASN A 325 -22.84 -26.78 2.98
N PRO A 326 -22.42 -25.76 3.73
CA PRO A 326 -21.53 -24.72 3.21
C PRO A 326 -20.10 -25.25 2.99
N VAL A 327 -19.47 -24.80 1.89
CA VAL A 327 -18.07 -25.12 1.54
C VAL A 327 -17.09 -24.27 2.37
N ALA A 328 -17.49 -23.05 2.73
CA ALA A 328 -16.76 -22.15 3.62
C ALA A 328 -17.73 -21.35 4.48
N THR A 329 -17.34 -21.03 5.73
CA THR A 329 -18.16 -20.25 6.66
C THR A 329 -17.35 -19.15 7.33
N GLY A 330 -17.89 -17.94 7.47
CA GLY A 330 -17.17 -16.79 8.04
C GLY A 330 -17.79 -16.14 9.27
N ALA A 331 -17.17 -15.03 9.68
CA ALA A 331 -17.67 -14.10 10.70
C ALA A 331 -18.09 -12.75 10.06
N GLY A 332 -18.98 -12.80 9.06
CA GLY A 332 -19.56 -11.61 8.43
C GLY A 332 -18.84 -11.09 7.19
N SER A 333 -17.66 -10.46 7.33
CA SER A 333 -16.97 -9.75 6.22
C SER A 333 -15.64 -10.41 5.80
N PRO A 334 -15.28 -10.45 4.50
CA PRO A 334 -13.95 -10.86 4.06
C PRO A 334 -12.89 -9.82 4.45
N GLN A 335 -12.19 -10.08 5.54
CA GLN A 335 -11.11 -9.24 6.03
C GLN A 335 -9.76 -9.67 5.45
N TYR A 336 -8.82 -8.73 5.35
CA TYR A 336 -7.44 -9.04 4.98
C TYR A 336 -6.66 -9.62 6.17
N GLY A 337 -5.73 -10.53 5.91
CA GLY A 337 -5.04 -11.31 6.95
C GLY A 337 -5.95 -12.35 7.59
N ASN A 338 -6.60 -12.00 8.70
CA ASN A 338 -7.56 -12.90 9.36
C ASN A 338 -8.92 -12.80 8.67
N SER A 339 -9.11 -13.59 7.61
CA SER A 339 -10.33 -13.52 6.81
C SER A 339 -11.62 -13.74 7.60
N GLY A 340 -11.53 -14.40 8.76
CA GLY A 340 -12.68 -14.80 9.56
C GLY A 340 -13.42 -15.99 8.96
N TYR A 341 -13.00 -16.47 7.79
CA TYR A 341 -13.52 -17.66 7.12
C TYR A 341 -12.75 -18.90 7.54
N SER A 342 -13.48 -20.01 7.63
CA SER A 342 -12.94 -21.35 7.79
C SER A 342 -13.43 -22.26 6.66
N ILE A 343 -12.56 -23.17 6.23
CA ILE A 343 -12.85 -24.23 5.27
C ILE A 343 -12.47 -25.54 5.94
N MET A 344 -13.39 -26.51 5.97
CA MET A 344 -13.20 -27.79 6.68
C MET A 344 -12.82 -27.62 8.18
N GLY A 345 -13.26 -26.53 8.81
CA GLY A 345 -12.92 -26.20 10.20
C GLY A 345 -11.54 -25.57 10.39
N LEU A 346 -10.74 -25.40 9.31
CA LEU A 346 -9.45 -24.75 9.34
C LEU A 346 -9.60 -23.25 9.03
N PRO A 347 -8.99 -22.34 9.82
CA PRO A 347 -9.02 -20.92 9.54
C PRO A 347 -8.25 -20.59 8.24
N VAL A 348 -8.82 -19.72 7.43
CA VAL A 348 -8.21 -19.21 6.20
C VAL A 348 -7.49 -17.89 6.50
N ILE A 349 -6.19 -17.87 6.25
CA ILE A 349 -5.34 -16.69 6.30
C ILE A 349 -5.18 -16.19 4.88
N THR A 350 -5.65 -14.97 4.62
CA THR A 350 -5.51 -14.32 3.32
C THR A 350 -4.32 -13.39 3.32
N ASP A 351 -3.38 -13.64 2.42
CA ASP A 351 -2.15 -12.87 2.33
C ASP A 351 -1.85 -12.53 0.86
N ALA A 352 -1.70 -11.22 0.58
CA ALA A 352 -1.43 -10.71 -0.76
C ALA A 352 0.04 -10.89 -1.17
N ASN A 353 0.92 -11.28 -0.24
CA ASN A 353 2.31 -11.67 -0.53
C ASN A 353 2.40 -13.07 -1.16
N VAL A 354 1.33 -13.89 -1.10
CA VAL A 354 1.25 -15.17 -1.80
C VAL A 354 1.39 -14.97 -3.30
N ALA A 355 2.45 -15.55 -3.86
CA ALA A 355 2.81 -15.39 -5.26
C ALA A 355 1.69 -15.83 -6.22
N THR A 356 1.39 -14.97 -7.19
CA THR A 356 0.34 -15.16 -8.22
C THR A 356 0.90 -15.46 -9.60
N ASN A 357 2.23 -15.53 -9.71
CA ASN A 357 2.98 -15.67 -10.96
C ASN A 357 3.64 -17.05 -11.11
N LYS A 358 3.06 -18.10 -10.51
CA LYS A 358 3.61 -19.45 -10.56
C LYS A 358 3.14 -20.23 -11.80
N GLY A 359 3.79 -21.38 -12.03
CA GLY A 359 3.52 -22.30 -13.14
C GLY A 359 4.01 -21.81 -14.50
N SER A 360 3.85 -22.66 -15.52
CA SER A 360 4.36 -22.37 -16.88
C SER A 360 3.72 -21.15 -17.55
N GLY A 361 2.50 -20.79 -17.16
CA GLY A 361 1.78 -19.62 -17.68
C GLY A 361 1.94 -18.35 -16.82
N THR A 362 2.78 -18.38 -15.77
CA THR A 362 3.04 -17.26 -14.85
C THR A 362 1.79 -16.56 -14.31
N ASN A 363 0.73 -17.32 -14.06
CA ASN A 363 -0.59 -16.80 -13.72
C ASN A 363 -1.28 -17.60 -12.61
N GLN A 364 -0.57 -18.55 -12.00
CA GLN A 364 -1.09 -19.43 -10.96
C GLN A 364 -0.78 -18.85 -9.57
N ASP A 365 -1.79 -18.91 -8.70
CA ASP A 365 -1.58 -18.73 -7.26
C ASP A 365 -1.36 -20.08 -6.59
N THR A 366 -0.70 -20.07 -5.45
CA THR A 366 -0.47 -21.26 -4.64
C THR A 366 -1.31 -21.21 -3.37
N ILE A 367 -1.76 -22.38 -2.92
CA ILE A 367 -2.45 -22.54 -1.63
C ILE A 367 -1.59 -23.43 -0.75
N TYR A 368 -1.41 -23.04 0.50
CA TYR A 368 -0.68 -23.81 1.49
C TYR A 368 -1.63 -24.29 2.58
N VAL A 369 -1.55 -25.57 2.91
CA VAL A 369 -2.30 -26.18 4.02
C VAL A 369 -1.28 -26.83 4.94
N GLY A 370 -1.30 -26.48 6.21
CA GLY A 370 -0.30 -27.02 7.13
C GLY A 370 -0.47 -26.58 8.57
N ASN A 371 0.60 -26.79 9.34
CA ASN A 371 0.65 -26.44 10.75
C ASN A 371 1.59 -25.26 11.01
N LEU A 372 1.02 -24.12 11.42
CA LEU A 372 1.75 -22.90 11.78
C LEU A 372 2.77 -23.10 12.91
N GLN A 373 2.62 -24.13 13.75
CA GLN A 373 3.60 -24.45 14.79
C GLN A 373 4.92 -24.99 14.24
N GLU A 374 4.93 -25.45 12.98
CA GLU A 374 6.13 -25.89 12.27
C GLU A 374 6.67 -24.84 11.28
N LEU A 375 6.11 -23.63 11.31
CA LEU A 375 6.66 -22.46 10.63
C LEU A 375 7.42 -21.63 11.65
N HIS A 376 8.74 -21.78 11.67
CA HIS A 376 9.60 -21.12 12.65
C HIS A 376 10.15 -19.83 12.07
N LEU A 377 9.94 -18.72 12.79
CA LEU A 377 10.42 -17.39 12.47
C LEU A 377 11.29 -16.90 13.64
N TRP A 378 12.54 -16.58 13.36
CA TRP A 378 13.42 -15.90 14.28
C TRP A 378 13.59 -14.44 13.86
N GLU A 379 13.37 -13.53 14.79
CA GLU A 379 13.54 -12.09 14.57
C GLU A 379 14.44 -11.51 15.67
N GLN A 380 15.21 -10.49 15.30
CA GLN A 380 15.96 -9.72 16.28
C GLN A 380 15.00 -8.84 17.10
N GLY A 381 15.18 -8.81 18.42
CA GLY A 381 14.27 -8.07 19.31
C GLY A 381 12.85 -8.65 19.31
N ASN A 382 11.85 -7.78 19.34
CA ASN A 382 10.42 -8.16 19.27
C ASN A 382 9.86 -8.20 17.83
N GLY A 383 10.74 -8.23 16.81
CA GLY A 383 10.34 -8.10 15.40
C GLY A 383 10.18 -6.65 14.92
N ASP A 384 10.66 -5.69 15.72
CA ASP A 384 10.72 -4.27 15.34
C ASP A 384 12.08 -3.97 14.69
N PRO A 385 12.10 -3.33 13.50
CA PRO A 385 13.35 -3.03 12.83
C PRO A 385 14.12 -1.91 13.52
N MET A 386 15.45 -1.93 13.38
CA MET A 386 16.31 -0.84 13.81
C MET A 386 16.21 0.31 12.82
N MET A 387 16.13 1.51 13.36
CA MET A 387 15.92 2.74 12.62
C MET A 387 17.09 3.68 12.84
N LEU A 388 17.74 4.06 11.75
CA LEU A 388 18.88 4.97 11.76
C LEU A 388 18.60 6.16 10.84
N ARG A 389 18.89 7.36 11.33
CA ARG A 389 18.82 8.60 10.54
C ARG A 389 20.21 9.20 10.47
N PHE A 390 20.68 9.46 9.24
CA PHE A 390 21.99 10.06 8.99
C PHE A 390 21.81 11.41 8.30
N GLU A 391 22.33 12.48 8.92
CA GLU A 391 22.13 13.86 8.46
C GLU A 391 23.13 14.32 7.38
N GLN A 392 24.21 13.56 7.12
CA GLN A 392 25.21 13.90 6.09
C GLN A 392 25.78 12.71 5.28
N PRO A 393 24.97 11.83 4.65
CA PRO A 393 25.48 10.73 3.83
C PRO A 393 25.99 11.23 2.46
N LYS A 394 25.41 12.34 1.99
CA LYS A 394 25.78 13.06 0.78
C LYS A 394 25.74 14.56 1.01
N ALA A 395 26.70 15.07 1.79
CA ALA A 395 26.75 16.48 2.20
C ALA A 395 26.71 17.48 1.02
N ALA A 396 27.15 17.07 -0.18
CA ALA A 396 27.10 17.89 -1.39
C ALA A 396 25.69 18.04 -2.01
N GLU A 397 24.75 17.15 -1.70
CA GLU A 397 23.40 17.11 -2.29
C GLU A 397 22.30 17.60 -1.32
N LEU A 398 22.66 17.97 -0.07
CA LEU A 398 21.71 18.40 0.98
C LEU A 398 20.60 17.37 1.28
N ASP A 399 20.96 16.09 1.28
CA ASP A 399 20.03 14.99 1.58
C ASP A 399 20.26 14.39 2.97
N ILE A 400 19.16 13.96 3.60
CA ILE A 400 19.12 13.15 4.82
C ILE A 400 18.74 11.72 4.42
N THR A 401 19.54 10.72 4.80
CA THR A 401 19.21 9.31 4.54
C THR A 401 18.61 8.69 5.80
N MET A 402 17.44 8.07 5.62
CA MET A 402 16.77 7.24 6.61
C MET A 402 16.98 5.78 6.23
N ILE A 403 17.39 4.96 7.18
CA ILE A 403 17.64 3.54 6.99
C ILE A 403 16.84 2.75 8.02
N VAL A 404 16.13 1.73 7.55
CA VAL A 404 15.46 0.72 8.36
C VAL A 404 16.13 -0.61 8.06
N TYR A 405 16.58 -1.35 9.07
CA TYR A 405 17.15 -2.67 8.88
C TYR A 405 16.86 -3.60 10.06
N GLY A 406 16.90 -4.91 9.81
CA GLY A 406 16.82 -5.91 10.86
C GLY A 406 17.23 -7.29 10.35
N TYR A 407 17.61 -8.16 11.28
CA TYR A 407 17.96 -9.55 10.98
C TYR A 407 16.76 -10.47 11.22
N SER A 408 16.53 -11.38 10.30
CA SER A 408 15.52 -12.43 10.43
C SER A 408 16.02 -13.76 9.88
N ALA A 409 15.44 -14.85 10.35
CA ALA A 409 15.64 -16.17 9.78
C ALA A 409 14.31 -16.90 9.81
N CYS A 410 13.99 -17.70 8.80
CA CYS A 410 12.78 -18.50 8.80
C CYS A 410 13.04 -19.91 8.27
N THR A 411 12.26 -20.88 8.73
CA THR A 411 12.24 -22.21 8.12
C THR A 411 10.89 -22.90 8.28
N ALA A 412 10.48 -23.61 7.24
CA ALA A 412 9.42 -24.62 7.30
C ALA A 412 9.99 -26.06 7.12
N ASN A 413 11.31 -26.18 6.88
CA ASN A 413 11.97 -27.43 6.52
C ASN A 413 12.31 -28.34 7.73
N ARG A 414 11.95 -27.93 8.95
CA ARG A 414 12.07 -28.82 10.11
C ARG A 414 11.21 -30.08 9.91
N TYR A 415 9.96 -29.89 9.52
CA TYR A 415 9.06 -30.95 9.04
C TYR A 415 8.41 -30.53 7.72
N PRO A 416 9.04 -30.81 6.57
CA PRO A 416 8.48 -30.48 5.25
C PRO A 416 7.07 -31.04 5.05
N ASN A 417 6.84 -32.25 5.56
CA ASN A 417 5.56 -32.95 5.46
C ASN A 417 4.44 -32.32 6.30
N ALA A 418 4.75 -31.38 7.21
CA ALA A 418 3.73 -30.60 7.92
C ALA A 418 3.02 -29.60 7.00
N TRP A 419 3.53 -29.41 5.78
CA TRP A 419 3.01 -28.49 4.77
C TRP A 419 2.69 -29.21 3.47
N ALA A 420 1.47 -28.98 2.97
CA ALA A 420 1.03 -29.33 1.64
C ALA A 420 0.82 -28.06 0.81
N GLN A 421 1.36 -28.09 -0.40
CA GLN A 421 1.15 -27.07 -1.41
C GLN A 421 0.19 -27.58 -2.47
N ILE A 422 -0.81 -26.77 -2.81
CA ILE A 422 -1.67 -26.99 -3.97
C ILE A 422 -1.17 -26.08 -5.10
N ASN A 423 -0.91 -26.68 -6.26
CA ASN A 423 -0.39 -26.00 -7.44
C ASN A 423 -0.98 -26.60 -8.74
N GLY A 424 -0.82 -25.91 -9.87
CA GLY A 424 -1.26 -26.40 -11.18
C GLY A 424 -2.21 -25.46 -11.92
N THR A 425 -2.61 -25.84 -13.13
CA THR A 425 -3.41 -24.99 -14.03
C THR A 425 -4.81 -24.71 -13.52
N GLY A 426 -5.34 -25.49 -12.57
CA GLY A 426 -6.61 -25.18 -11.92
C GLY A 426 -6.56 -23.98 -10.97
N LEU A 427 -5.36 -23.45 -10.68
CA LEU A 427 -5.16 -22.23 -9.86
C LEU A 427 -4.78 -20.99 -10.70
N VAL A 428 -5.04 -21.01 -12.01
CA VAL A 428 -4.92 -19.81 -12.87
C VAL A 428 -5.83 -18.69 -12.38
N THR A 429 -5.51 -17.44 -12.77
CA THR A 429 -6.27 -16.23 -12.39
C THR A 429 -7.79 -16.46 -12.50
N PRO A 430 -8.56 -16.26 -11.41
CA PRO A 430 -9.96 -16.62 -11.38
C PRO A 430 -10.80 -15.63 -12.20
N THR A 431 -11.87 -16.14 -12.80
CA THR A 431 -12.94 -15.34 -13.41
C THR A 431 -14.12 -15.28 -12.43
N PHE A 432 -14.78 -14.13 -12.33
CA PHE A 432 -15.89 -13.88 -11.40
C PHE A 432 -17.23 -13.86 -12.11
#